data_AF-A0A962DVX0-F1
#
_entry.id   AF-A0A962DVX0-F1
#
_cell.length_a   1.000
_cell.length_b   1.000
_cell.length_c   1.000
_cell.angle_alpha   90.00
_cell.angle_beta   90.00
_cell.angle_gamma   90.00
#
_symmetry.space_group_name_H-M   'P 1'
#
loop_
_entity.id
_entity.type
_entity.pdbx_description
1 polymer ?
#
loop_
_entity_poly.entity_id
_entity_poly.type
_entity_poly.pdbx_seq_one_letter_code
_entity_poly.pdbx_strand_id
1 'polypeptide(L)' 'HERAHRNKPLTEKQRLANTWRSQVRNRVESVFGILKLHYGIAKARHGGLMQLHTSIGFAAMAYNLKRAVKIQNSCA' A
#
# COMPACT_ATOMS: atom_id res chain seq x y z
N HIS A 1 -8.04 -6.90 -10.85
CA HIS A 1 -7.49 -6.26 -12.06
C HIS A 1 -7.55 -7.28 -13.18
N GLU A 2 -8.33 -7.03 -14.20
CA GLU A 2 -8.49 -7.94 -15.34
C GLU A 2 -7.29 -7.81 -16.27
N ARG A 3 -6.81 -8.92 -16.83
CA ARG A 3 -5.66 -8.95 -17.72
C ARG A 3 -6.15 -9.17 -19.15
N ALA A 4 -5.49 -8.54 -20.11
CA ALA A 4 -5.65 -8.92 -21.50
C ALA A 4 -5.00 -10.29 -21.73
N HIS A 5 -5.56 -11.07 -22.64
CA HIS A 5 -5.02 -12.36 -23.04
C HIS A 5 -4.69 -12.36 -24.53
N ARG A 6 -3.95 -13.37 -25.01
CA ARG A 6 -3.59 -13.51 -26.43
C ARG A 6 -4.88 -13.45 -27.28
N ASN A 7 -4.89 -12.57 -28.28
CA ASN A 7 -6.02 -12.29 -29.17
C ASN A 7 -7.32 -11.83 -28.47
N LYS A 8 -7.25 -11.43 -27.19
CA LYS A 8 -8.40 -10.93 -26.44
C LYS A 8 -8.00 -9.66 -25.68
N PRO A 9 -8.00 -8.49 -26.35
CA PRO A 9 -7.74 -7.23 -25.70
C PRO A 9 -8.83 -6.91 -24.67
N LEU A 10 -8.49 -6.08 -23.68
CA LEU A 10 -9.46 -5.57 -22.72
C LEU A 10 -10.47 -4.68 -23.44
N THR A 11 -11.74 -4.90 -23.18
CA THR A 11 -12.79 -3.96 -23.61
C THR A 11 -12.64 -2.63 -22.86
N GLU A 12 -13.14 -1.55 -23.44
CA GLU A 12 -13.08 -0.21 -22.82
C GLU A 12 -13.71 -0.19 -21.41
N LYS A 13 -14.82 -0.92 -21.20
CA LYS A 13 -15.43 -1.07 -19.87
C LYS A 13 -14.48 -1.72 -18.87
N GLN A 14 -13.74 -2.75 -19.28
CA GLN A 14 -12.77 -3.43 -18.41
C GLN A 14 -11.55 -2.55 -18.13
N ARG A 15 -11.10 -1.75 -19.11
CA ARG A 15 -10.02 -0.78 -18.93
C ARG A 15 -10.42 0.28 -17.90
N LEU A 16 -11.61 0.87 -18.05
CA LEU A 16 -12.15 1.83 -17.09
C LEU A 16 -12.22 1.23 -15.68
N ALA A 17 -12.80 0.04 -15.53
CA ALA A 17 -12.86 -0.64 -14.25
C ALA A 17 -11.46 -0.91 -13.65
N ASN A 18 -10.48 -1.28 -14.47
CA ASN A 18 -9.10 -1.45 -14.04
C ASN A 18 -8.45 -0.13 -13.59
N THR A 19 -8.73 0.99 -14.26
CA THR A 19 -8.26 2.33 -13.88
C THR A 19 -8.82 2.75 -12.53
N TRP A 20 -10.12 2.56 -12.30
CA TRP A 20 -10.73 2.85 -11.00
C TRP A 20 -10.09 2.00 -9.87
N ARG A 21 -9.91 0.70 -10.12
CA ARG A 21 -9.28 -0.21 -9.16
C ARG A 21 -7.78 0.09 -8.95
N SER A 22 -7.08 0.59 -9.98
CA SER A 22 -5.65 0.87 -9.89
C SER A 22 -5.35 2.06 -8.98
N GLN A 23 -6.22 3.06 -8.91
CA GLN A 23 -6.07 4.20 -8.00
C GLN A 23 -6.04 3.75 -6.53
N VAL A 24 -7.01 2.92 -6.12
CA VAL A 24 -7.07 2.36 -4.76
C VAL A 24 -5.85 1.50 -4.47
N ARG A 25 -5.52 0.58 -5.40
CA ARG A 25 -4.36 -0.30 -5.26
C ARG A 25 -3.05 0.48 -5.13
N ASN A 26 -2.83 1.50 -5.96
CA ASN A 26 -1.61 2.31 -5.89
C ASN A 26 -1.43 2.94 -4.50
N ARG A 27 -2.52 3.48 -3.91
CA ARG A 27 -2.48 4.07 -2.57
C ARG A 27 -2.15 3.03 -1.50
N VAL A 28 -2.71 1.82 -1.60
CA VAL A 28 -2.49 0.73 -0.66
C VAL A 28 -1.08 0.13 -0.79
N GLU A 29 -0.66 -0.21 -2.01
CA GLU A 29 0.66 -0.78 -2.32
C GLU A 29 1.79 0.19 -1.95
N SER A 30 1.59 1.49 -2.14
CA SER A 30 2.58 2.50 -1.73
C SER A 30 2.84 2.48 -0.22
N VAL A 31 1.80 2.31 0.61
CA VAL A 31 1.94 2.18 2.06
C VAL A 31 2.74 0.91 2.38
N PHE A 32 2.36 -0.23 1.81
CA PHE A 32 3.07 -1.48 2.03
C PHE A 32 4.53 -1.42 1.57
N GLY A 33 4.82 -0.77 0.45
CA GLY A 33 6.17 -0.54 -0.05
C GLY A 33 7.01 0.26 0.94
N ILE A 34 6.47 1.36 1.46
CA ILE A 34 7.14 2.19 2.47
C ILE A 34 7.38 1.41 3.76
N LEU A 35 6.39 0.67 4.25
CA LEU A 35 6.55 -0.13 5.46
C LEU A 35 7.65 -1.19 5.27
N LYS A 36 7.65 -1.90 4.15
CA LYS A 36 8.68 -2.92 3.86
C LYS A 36 10.07 -2.31 3.71
N LEU A 37 10.20 -1.20 2.99
CA LEU A 37 11.49 -0.59 2.65
C LEU A 37 12.09 0.21 3.81
N HIS A 38 11.29 1.02 4.50
CA HIS A 38 11.78 1.98 5.50
C HIS A 38 11.54 1.55 6.94
N TYR A 39 10.52 0.74 7.21
CA TYR A 39 10.20 0.28 8.57
C TYR A 39 10.65 -1.16 8.83
N GLY A 40 11.36 -1.79 7.89
CA GLY A 40 11.99 -3.09 8.08
C GLY A 40 11.01 -4.27 8.24
N ILE A 41 9.70 -4.08 7.99
CA ILE A 41 8.70 -5.14 8.17
C ILE A 41 8.67 -6.16 7.01
N ALA A 42 9.60 -6.07 6.06
CA ALA A 42 9.67 -7.00 4.92
C ALA A 42 9.90 -8.45 5.35
N LYS A 43 10.58 -8.67 6.48
CA LYS A 43 10.80 -9.99 7.08
C LYS A 43 10.52 -9.91 8.57
N ALA A 44 9.59 -10.74 9.05
CA ALA A 44 9.36 -10.90 10.48
C ALA A 44 10.53 -11.70 11.09
N ARG A 45 11.22 -11.11 12.08
CA ARG A 45 12.25 -11.80 12.89
C ARG A 45 11.87 -11.86 14.38
N HIS A 46 10.60 -11.60 14.68
CA HIS A 46 10.10 -11.60 16.04
C HIS A 46 9.85 -13.04 16.52
N GLY A 47 10.14 -13.31 17.78
CA GLY A 47 10.02 -14.66 18.36
C GLY A 47 8.56 -15.13 18.53
N GLY A 48 7.59 -14.24 18.41
CA GLY A 48 6.17 -14.58 18.55
C GLY A 48 5.22 -13.66 17.78
N LEU A 49 4.01 -14.14 17.53
CA LEU A 49 2.96 -13.42 16.78
C LEU A 49 2.59 -12.08 17.42
N MET A 50 2.51 -12.03 18.75
CA MET A 50 2.20 -10.79 19.48
C MET A 50 3.23 -9.70 19.21
N GLN A 51 4.53 -10.03 19.28
CA GLN A 51 5.61 -9.08 19.01
C GLN A 51 5.56 -8.59 17.56
N LEU A 52 5.28 -9.49 16.61
CA LEU A 52 5.11 -9.10 15.21
C LEU A 52 3.94 -8.12 15.02
N HIS A 53 2.79 -8.42 15.63
CA HIS A 53 1.61 -7.57 15.54
C HIS A 53 1.87 -6.17 16.13
N THR A 54 2.52 -6.12 17.29
CA THR A 54 2.93 -4.88 17.94
C THR A 54 3.88 -4.06 17.05
N SER A 55 4.92 -4.69 16.49
CA SER A 55 5.87 -4.01 15.59
C SER A 55 5.22 -3.46 14.33
N ILE A 56 4.32 -4.22 13.70
CA ILE A 56 3.55 -3.75 12.54
C ILE A 56 2.65 -2.57 12.93
N GLY A 57 1.98 -2.65 14.08
CA GLY A 57 1.15 -1.58 14.61
C GLY A 57 1.93 -0.28 14.81
N PHE A 58 3.11 -0.34 15.45
CA PHE A 58 3.99 0.81 15.62
C PHE A 58 4.45 1.40 14.28
N ALA A 59 4.84 0.56 13.31
CA ALA A 59 5.23 1.03 11.98
C ALA A 59 4.06 1.75 11.26
N ALA A 60 2.84 1.24 11.39
CA ALA A 60 1.64 1.87 10.83
C ALA A 60 1.35 3.23 11.49
N MET A 61 1.45 3.32 12.83
CA MET A 61 1.27 4.58 13.56
C MET A 61 2.31 5.63 13.15
N ALA A 62 3.59 5.24 13.10
CA ALA A 62 4.66 6.14 12.67
C ALA A 62 4.47 6.62 11.22
N TYR A 63 4.06 5.73 10.31
CA TYR A 63 3.71 6.10 8.95
C TYR A 63 2.57 7.14 8.90
N ASN A 64 1.51 6.93 9.68
CA ASN A 64 0.37 7.84 9.73
C ASN A 64 0.76 9.22 10.27
N LEU A 65 1.60 9.29 11.32
CA LEU A 65 2.12 10.55 11.85
C LEU A 65 2.93 11.32 10.81
N LYS A 66 3.88 10.66 10.14
CA LYS A 66 4.68 11.27 9.07
C LYS A 66 3.79 11.78 7.93
N ARG A 67 2.76 11.02 7.57
CA ARG A 67 1.80 11.41 6.53
C ARG A 67 0.95 12.60 6.95
N ALA A 68 0.52 12.66 8.20
CA ALA A 68 -0.27 13.77 8.74
C ALA A 68 0.49 15.10 8.64
N VAL A 69 1.75 15.13 9.05
CA VAL A 69 2.62 16.31 8.92
C VAL A 69 2.76 16.74 7.46
N LYS A 70 2.95 15.77 6.55
CA LYS A 70 3.02 16.08 5.11
C LYS A 70 1.73 16.72 4.60
N ILE A 71 0.56 16.21 5.02
CA ILE A 71 -0.74 16.76 4.63
C ILE A 71 -0.91 18.17 5.19
N GLN A 72 -0.57 18.39 6.47
CA GLN A 72 -0.62 19.71 7.10
C GLN A 72 0.23 20.74 6.33
N ASN A 73 1.48 20.38 5.99
CA ASN A 73 2.37 21.25 5.22
C ASN A 73 1.95 21.45 3.76
N SER A 74 1.05 20.62 3.24
CA SER A 74 0.50 20.79 1.88
C SER A 74 -0.71 21.73 1.87
N CYS A 75 -1.33 21.95 3.03
CA CYS A 75 -2.51 22.79 3.20
C CYS A 75 -2.18 24.18 3.79
N ALA A 76 -1.01 24.33 4.42
CA ALA A 76 -0.44 25.61 4.85
C ALA A 76 0.33 26.27 3.70
#